data_AF-A0A7R9Y9F5-F1
#
_entry.id   AF-A0A7R9Y9F5-F1
#
_cell.length_a   1.000
_cell.length_b   1.000
_cell.length_c   1.000
_cell.angle_alpha   90.00
_cell.angle_beta   90.00
_cell.angle_gamma   90.00
#
_symmetry.space_group_name_H-M   'P 1'
#
loop_
_entity.id
_entity.type
_entity.pdbx_description
1 polymer ?
#
loop_
_entity_poly.entity_id
_entity_poly.type
_entity_poly.pdbx_seq_one_letter_code
_entity_poly.pdbx_strand_id
1 'polypeptide(L)'
;LRPKLLSAVDSTQKAKQLVKSVLKLSRHSLEAAIALLRALRPAAVSHADLEEEVAASESGSSFLEFKLYTMLGYLRECGENVVFHVKAGNINWPMGLYISLVHVWAVIGVFKLSQCAPETLLWAFLLWPISGLGITGGVHRLWAHRSYEGGHIVRCFLMLCNSIANQGSIYHWARDHRGHHKHSGTGADP
;
A
#
# COMPACT_ATOMS: atom_id res chain seq x y z
N LEU A 1 31.35 -0.57 -31.46
CA LEU A 1 30.77 0.42 -30.51
C LEU A 1 29.39 0.95 -30.96
N ARG A 2 29.24 1.41 -32.21
CA ARG A 2 27.98 1.96 -32.77
C ARG A 2 26.72 1.06 -32.71
N PRO A 3 26.75 -0.26 -33.01
CA PRO A 3 25.53 -1.08 -33.01
C PRO A 3 24.96 -1.37 -31.60
N LYS A 4 25.83 -1.50 -30.58
CA LYS A 4 25.39 -1.69 -29.17
C LYS A 4 24.75 -0.43 -28.58
N LEU A 5 25.16 0.76 -29.03
CA LEU A 5 24.55 2.03 -28.63
C LEU A 5 23.17 2.22 -29.28
N LEU A 6 23.01 1.85 -30.55
CA LEU A 6 21.72 1.91 -31.25
C LEU A 6 20.69 0.93 -30.65
N SER A 7 21.10 -0.29 -30.27
CA SER A 7 20.21 -1.24 -29.59
C SER A 7 19.84 -0.79 -28.17
N ALA A 8 20.76 -0.15 -27.44
CA ALA A 8 20.47 0.43 -26.13
C ALA A 8 19.48 1.61 -26.23
N VAL A 9 19.63 2.50 -27.22
CA VAL A 9 18.71 3.62 -27.47
C VAL A 9 17.32 3.11 -27.86
N ASP A 10 17.23 2.10 -28.73
CA ASP A 10 15.95 1.46 -29.11
C ASP A 10 15.26 0.79 -27.92
N SER A 11 16.01 0.07 -27.07
CA SER A 11 15.46 -0.53 -25.84
C SER A 11 14.94 0.52 -24.85
N THR A 12 15.63 1.66 -24.74
CA THR A 12 15.22 2.77 -23.88
C THR A 12 13.95 3.45 -24.41
N GLN A 13 13.82 3.58 -25.73
CA GLN A 13 12.64 4.17 -26.36
C GLN A 13 11.43 3.25 -26.23
N LYS A 14 11.61 1.94 -26.41
CA LYS A 14 10.59 0.91 -26.15
C LYS A 14 10.14 0.91 -24.69
N ALA A 15 11.07 1.02 -23.74
CA ALA A 15 10.74 1.14 -22.32
C ALA A 15 9.93 2.40 -22.01
N LYS A 16 10.33 3.56 -22.56
CA LYS A 16 9.56 4.82 -22.42
C LYS A 16 8.16 4.71 -23.02
N GLN A 17 8.01 4.05 -24.16
CA GLN A 17 6.73 3.85 -24.81
C GLN A 17 5.84 2.87 -24.04
N LEU A 18 6.41 1.80 -23.48
CA LEU A 18 5.72 0.88 -22.59
C LEU A 18 5.22 1.59 -21.33
N VAL A 19 6.07 2.39 -20.67
CA VAL A 19 5.69 3.19 -19.50
C VAL A 19 4.55 4.15 -19.84
N LYS A 20 4.61 4.85 -20.98
CA LYS A 20 3.52 5.73 -21.44
C LYS A 20 2.21 4.97 -21.69
N SER A 21 2.28 3.80 -22.33
CA SER A 21 1.11 2.95 -22.58
C SER A 21 0.50 2.41 -21.29
N VAL A 22 1.33 2.01 -20.33
CA VAL A 22 0.90 1.55 -19.00
C VAL A 22 0.26 2.68 -18.20
N LEU A 23 0.85 3.89 -18.20
CA LEU A 23 0.26 5.08 -17.57
C LEU A 23 -1.06 5.50 -18.22
N LYS A 24 -1.19 5.32 -19.54
CA LYS A 24 -2.45 5.55 -20.25
C LYS A 24 -3.50 4.51 -19.84
N LEU A 25 -3.12 3.24 -19.74
CA LEU A 25 -4.02 2.17 -19.29
C LEU A 25 -4.48 2.39 -17.84
N SER A 26 -3.56 2.75 -16.93
CA SER A 26 -3.89 3.04 -15.54
C SER A 26 -4.87 4.21 -15.42
N ARG A 27 -4.74 5.25 -16.27
CA ARG A 27 -5.70 6.35 -16.32
C ARG A 27 -7.09 5.87 -16.76
N HIS A 28 -7.20 5.02 -17.78
CA HIS A 28 -8.51 4.53 -18.24
C HIS A 28 -9.17 3.59 -17.22
N SER A 29 -8.40 2.71 -16.60
CA SER A 29 -8.88 1.85 -15.50
C SER A 29 -9.37 2.68 -14.31
N LEU A 30 -8.71 3.80 -14.02
CA LEU A 30 -9.10 4.73 -12.96
C LEU A 30 -10.39 5.47 -13.30
N GLU A 31 -10.55 5.97 -14.53
CA GLU A 31 -11.79 6.60 -14.99
C GLU A 31 -12.98 5.62 -14.94
N ALA A 32 -12.74 4.35 -15.29
CA ALA A 32 -13.76 3.30 -15.17
C ALA A 32 -14.13 3.01 -13.71
N ALA A 33 -13.15 2.96 -12.81
CA ALA A 33 -13.39 2.81 -11.37
C ALA A 33 -14.15 4.01 -10.78
N ILE A 34 -13.81 5.24 -11.16
CA ILE A 34 -14.51 6.47 -10.76
C ILE A 34 -15.95 6.48 -11.29
N ALA A 35 -16.17 6.05 -12.53
CA ALA A 35 -17.50 5.93 -13.12
C ALA A 35 -18.36 4.90 -12.35
N LEU A 36 -17.77 3.76 -11.98
CA LEU A 36 -18.43 2.73 -11.16
C LEU A 36 -18.77 3.26 -9.76
N LEU A 37 -17.84 3.95 -9.10
CA LEU A 37 -18.03 4.56 -7.78
C LEU A 37 -19.11 5.66 -7.79
N ARG A 38 -19.22 6.42 -8.88
CA ARG A 38 -20.30 7.42 -9.07
C ARG A 38 -21.66 6.76 -9.34
N ALA A 39 -21.67 5.62 -10.02
CA ALA A 39 -22.89 4.85 -10.28
C ALA A 39 -23.43 4.17 -9.01
N LEU A 40 -22.54 3.81 -8.08
CA LEU A 40 -22.86 3.23 -6.77
C LEU A 40 -23.19 4.30 -5.71
N ARG A 41 -23.83 5.41 -6.09
CA ARG A 41 -24.17 6.53 -5.18
C ARG A 41 -25.55 6.31 -4.52
N PRO A 42 -25.67 5.78 -3.29
CA PRO A 42 -26.69 6.24 -2.37
C PRO A 42 -26.25 7.56 -1.72
N ALA A 43 -27.22 8.35 -1.26
CA ALA A 43 -27.07 9.73 -0.80
C ALA A 43 -25.98 9.89 0.28
N ALA A 44 -25.37 11.07 0.36
CA ALA A 44 -24.30 11.37 1.30
C ALA A 44 -24.78 11.21 2.75
N VAL A 45 -24.10 10.34 3.50
CA VAL A 45 -24.30 10.11 4.95
C VAL A 45 -23.20 10.89 5.68
N SER A 46 -23.57 11.72 6.65
CA SER A 46 -22.68 12.53 7.47
C SER A 46 -22.10 11.73 8.64
N HIS A 47 -21.01 12.21 9.24
CA HIS A 47 -20.35 11.52 10.35
C HIS A 47 -21.25 11.38 11.61
N ALA A 48 -22.28 12.23 11.73
CA ALA A 48 -23.29 12.16 12.79
C ALA A 48 -24.30 11.03 12.55
N ASP A 49 -24.64 10.76 11.29
CA ASP A 49 -25.53 9.66 10.91
C ASP A 49 -24.85 8.29 11.16
N LEU A 50 -23.51 8.24 11.11
CA LEU A 50 -22.72 7.05 11.46
C LEU A 50 -22.81 6.70 12.96
N GLU A 51 -22.85 7.70 13.85
CA GLU A 51 -22.99 7.46 15.29
C GLU A 51 -24.42 7.02 15.65
N GLU A 52 -25.44 7.53 14.94
CA GLU A 52 -26.84 7.15 15.10
C GLU A 52 -27.13 5.73 14.56
N GLU A 53 -26.53 5.33 13.43
CA GLU A 53 -26.64 3.95 12.90
C GLU A 53 -25.86 2.93 13.73
N VAL A 54 -24.71 3.30 14.32
CA VAL A 54 -23.97 2.44 15.26
C VAL A 54 -24.76 2.22 16.55
N ALA A 55 -25.49 3.23 17.03
CA ALA A 55 -26.42 3.07 18.15
C ALA A 55 -27.63 2.19 17.79
N ALA A 56 -28.11 2.23 16.54
CA ALA A 56 -29.16 1.34 16.04
C ALA A 56 -28.67 -0.11 15.81
N SER A 57 -27.36 -0.32 15.59
CA SER A 57 -26.73 -1.64 15.41
C SER A 57 -26.74 -2.50 16.68
N GLU A 58 -26.92 -1.91 17.87
CA GLU A 58 -27.07 -2.69 19.11
C GLU A 58 -28.41 -3.45 19.17
N SER A 59 -29.35 -3.19 18.25
CA SER A 59 -30.68 -3.82 18.21
C SER A 59 -30.85 -4.95 17.19
N GLY A 60 -29.78 -5.50 16.59
CA GLY A 60 -29.84 -6.81 15.91
C GLY A 60 -29.71 -6.83 14.38
N SER A 61 -28.94 -5.93 13.77
CA SER A 61 -28.38 -6.17 12.42
C SER A 61 -27.25 -7.20 12.50
N SER A 62 -27.15 -8.08 11.50
CA SER A 62 -26.21 -9.20 11.58
C SER A 62 -24.77 -8.69 11.54
N PHE A 63 -23.86 -9.30 12.29
CA PHE A 63 -22.41 -8.99 12.27
C PHE A 63 -21.80 -8.87 10.86
N LEU A 64 -22.39 -9.54 9.86
CA LEU A 64 -22.01 -9.46 8.46
C LEU A 64 -22.40 -8.13 7.80
N GLU A 65 -23.56 -7.57 8.13
CA GLU A 65 -24.00 -6.25 7.64
C GLU A 65 -23.10 -5.14 8.17
N PHE A 66 -22.73 -5.19 9.45
CA PHE A 66 -21.77 -4.26 10.04
C PHE A 66 -20.40 -4.32 9.34
N LYS A 67 -19.89 -5.53 9.06
CA LYS A 67 -18.63 -5.70 8.31
C LYS A 67 -18.72 -5.18 6.88
N LEU A 68 -19.83 -5.45 6.19
CA LEU A 68 -20.03 -4.98 4.83
C LEU A 68 -20.12 -3.46 4.79
N TYR A 69 -20.88 -2.85 5.71
CA TYR A 69 -21.00 -1.40 5.83
C TYR A 69 -19.65 -0.73 6.10
N THR A 70 -18.90 -1.28 7.05
CA THR A 70 -17.52 -0.82 7.36
C THR A 70 -16.62 -0.92 6.12
N MET A 71 -16.66 -2.05 5.42
CA MET A 71 -15.89 -2.26 4.19
C MET A 71 -16.27 -1.29 3.08
N LEU A 72 -17.56 -1.04 2.88
CA LEU A 72 -18.06 -0.06 1.91
C LEU A 72 -17.63 1.36 2.29
N GLY A 73 -17.65 1.71 3.58
CA GLY A 73 -17.13 2.97 4.10
C GLY A 73 -15.65 3.16 3.77
N TYR A 74 -14.81 2.17 4.06
CA TYR A 74 -13.38 2.21 3.70
C TYR A 74 -13.14 2.33 2.20
N LEU A 75 -13.90 1.60 1.38
CA LEU A 75 -13.80 1.68 -0.08
C LEU A 75 -14.18 3.07 -0.60
N ARG A 76 -15.20 3.70 0.00
CA ARG A 76 -15.62 5.06 -0.32
C ARG A 76 -14.52 6.07 0.00
N GLU A 77 -13.99 6.03 1.22
CA GLU A 77 -12.90 6.90 1.67
C GLU A 77 -11.67 6.75 0.77
N CYS A 78 -11.29 5.51 0.43
CA CYS A 78 -10.22 5.25 -0.53
C CYS A 78 -10.50 5.90 -1.89
N GLY A 79 -11.73 5.78 -2.41
CA GLY A 79 -12.14 6.41 -3.67
C GLY A 79 -12.05 7.93 -3.63
N GLU A 80 -12.50 8.55 -2.54
CA GLU A 80 -12.45 10.00 -2.33
C GLU A 80 -11.01 10.51 -2.25
N ASN A 81 -10.14 9.84 -1.48
CA ASN A 81 -8.72 10.17 -1.36
C ASN A 81 -8.00 10.06 -2.72
N VAL A 82 -8.27 9.00 -3.49
CA VAL A 82 -7.71 8.86 -4.83
C VAL A 82 -8.14 10.02 -5.73
N VAL A 83 -9.43 10.36 -5.77
CA VAL A 83 -9.93 11.49 -6.59
C VAL A 83 -9.31 12.81 -6.16
N PHE A 84 -9.14 13.03 -4.85
CA PHE A 84 -8.48 14.21 -4.31
C PHE A 84 -7.04 14.33 -4.85
N HIS A 85 -6.24 13.27 -4.74
CA HIS A 85 -4.85 13.28 -5.21
C HIS A 85 -4.73 13.38 -6.74
N VAL A 86 -5.66 12.79 -7.50
CA VAL A 86 -5.73 12.96 -8.97
C VAL A 86 -5.94 14.43 -9.31
N LYS A 87 -6.93 15.08 -8.69
CA LYS A 87 -7.24 16.49 -8.94
C LYS A 87 -6.12 17.42 -8.51
N ALA A 88 -5.44 17.11 -7.40
CA ALA A 88 -4.28 17.86 -6.91
C ALA A 88 -3.02 17.65 -7.76
N GLY A 89 -3.00 16.64 -8.65
CA GLY A 89 -1.85 16.33 -9.49
C GLY A 89 -0.61 15.84 -8.73
N ASN A 90 -0.77 15.41 -7.48
CA ASN A 90 0.32 15.02 -6.57
C ASN A 90 0.48 13.50 -6.42
N ILE A 91 -0.10 12.71 -7.33
CA ILE A 91 0.04 11.25 -7.31
C ILE A 91 1.47 10.83 -7.65
N ASN A 92 2.04 10.01 -6.77
CA ASN A 92 3.28 9.29 -7.03
C ASN A 92 3.04 8.08 -7.96
N TRP A 93 2.88 8.37 -9.26
CA TRP A 93 2.60 7.34 -10.29
C TRP A 93 3.61 6.20 -10.33
N PRO A 94 4.94 6.41 -10.19
CA PRO A 94 5.90 5.31 -10.11
C PRO A 94 5.62 4.34 -8.97
N MET A 95 5.33 4.86 -7.77
CA MET A 95 4.99 4.03 -6.61
C MET A 95 3.65 3.32 -6.80
N GLY A 96 2.64 4.04 -7.31
CA GLY A 96 1.34 3.44 -7.61
C GLY A 96 1.44 2.29 -8.62
N LEU A 97 2.24 2.46 -9.67
CA LEU A 97 2.51 1.39 -10.63
C LEU A 97 3.23 0.20 -9.98
N TYR A 98 4.26 0.47 -9.18
CA TYR A 98 5.02 -0.57 -8.47
C TYR A 98 4.10 -1.42 -7.59
N ILE A 99 3.28 -0.77 -6.75
CA ILE A 99 2.35 -1.46 -5.85
C ILE A 99 1.33 -2.28 -6.64
N SER A 100 0.72 -1.71 -7.68
CA SER A 100 -0.23 -2.44 -8.53
C SER A 100 0.38 -3.68 -9.16
N LEU A 101 1.62 -3.58 -9.68
CA LEU A 101 2.31 -4.72 -10.27
C LEU A 101 2.59 -5.81 -9.24
N VAL A 102 3.08 -5.45 -8.05
CA VAL A 102 3.35 -6.43 -6.97
C VAL A 102 2.08 -7.18 -6.57
N HIS A 103 0.93 -6.49 -6.49
CA HIS A 103 -0.34 -7.14 -6.16
C HIS A 103 -0.84 -8.07 -7.27
N VAL A 104 -0.71 -7.67 -8.54
CA VAL A 104 -1.03 -8.55 -9.69
C VAL A 104 -0.16 -9.82 -9.64
N TRP A 105 1.14 -9.67 -9.40
CA TRP A 105 2.05 -10.81 -9.24
C TRP A 105 1.70 -11.69 -8.03
N ALA A 106 1.30 -11.10 -6.91
CA ALA A 106 0.86 -11.84 -5.74
C ALA A 106 -0.39 -12.69 -6.04
N VAL A 107 -1.38 -12.14 -6.74
CA VAL A 107 -2.58 -12.86 -7.17
C VAL A 107 -2.22 -14.03 -8.08
N ILE A 108 -1.36 -13.81 -9.08
CA ILE A 108 -0.86 -14.89 -9.94
C ILE A 108 -0.15 -15.96 -9.10
N GLY A 109 0.66 -15.55 -8.13
CA GLY A 109 1.39 -16.43 -7.21
C GLY A 109 0.46 -17.34 -6.39
N VAL A 110 -0.67 -16.82 -5.92
CA VAL A 110 -1.68 -17.61 -5.17
C VAL A 110 -2.16 -18.81 -5.99
N PHE A 111 -2.46 -18.61 -7.28
CA PHE A 111 -2.89 -19.70 -8.18
C PHE A 111 -1.78 -20.69 -8.55
N LYS A 112 -0.53 -20.40 -8.17
CA LYS A 112 0.65 -21.23 -8.42
C LYS A 112 1.19 -21.92 -7.17
N LEU A 113 0.61 -21.69 -5.99
CA LEU A 113 1.12 -22.24 -4.73
C LEU A 113 1.26 -23.77 -4.72
N SER A 114 0.30 -24.49 -5.30
CA SER A 114 0.34 -25.97 -5.37
C SER A 114 1.45 -26.51 -6.27
N GLN A 115 2.03 -25.67 -7.12
CA GLN A 115 3.12 -26.01 -8.05
C GLN A 115 4.49 -25.65 -7.47
N CYS A 116 4.54 -24.95 -6.33
CA CYS A 116 5.79 -24.55 -5.70
C CYS A 116 6.41 -25.71 -4.92
N ALA A 117 7.74 -25.77 -4.94
CA ALA A 117 8.49 -26.67 -4.07
C ALA A 117 8.21 -26.33 -2.58
N PRO A 118 8.06 -27.32 -1.69
CA PRO A 118 7.79 -27.09 -0.27
C PRO A 118 8.83 -26.18 0.40
N GLU A 119 10.08 -26.24 -0.04
CA GLU A 119 11.18 -25.40 0.46
C GLU A 119 10.94 -23.93 0.16
N THR A 120 10.40 -23.60 -1.01
CA THR A 120 10.03 -22.23 -1.39
C THR A 120 8.91 -21.70 -0.50
N LEU A 121 7.91 -22.54 -0.22
CA LEU A 121 6.79 -22.17 0.64
C LEU A 121 7.25 -21.98 2.09
N LEU A 122 8.12 -22.86 2.59
CA LEU A 122 8.73 -22.74 3.91
C LEU A 122 9.58 -21.46 4.01
N TRP A 123 10.38 -21.16 2.98
CA TRP A 123 11.18 -19.96 2.93
C TRP A 123 10.33 -18.69 2.97
N ALA A 124 9.27 -18.63 2.15
CA ALA A 124 8.33 -17.51 2.15
C ALA A 124 7.64 -17.34 3.52
N PHE A 125 7.24 -18.46 4.14
CA PHE A 125 6.64 -18.47 5.48
C PHE A 125 7.60 -17.94 6.55
N LEU A 126 8.89 -18.27 6.49
CA LEU A 126 9.90 -17.77 7.43
C LEU A 126 10.25 -16.29 7.21
N LEU A 127 10.27 -15.81 5.97
CA LEU A 127 10.56 -14.41 5.69
C LEU A 127 9.47 -13.46 6.21
N TRP A 128 8.21 -13.90 6.24
CA TRP A 128 7.10 -13.10 6.75
C TRP A 128 7.31 -12.58 8.18
N PRO A 129 7.52 -13.41 9.22
CA PRO A 129 7.76 -12.93 10.58
C PRO A 129 9.10 -12.20 10.73
N ILE A 130 10.14 -12.56 9.95
CA ILE A 130 11.42 -11.85 9.96
C ILE A 130 11.24 -10.41 9.49
N SER A 131 10.50 -10.19 8.41
CA SER A 131 10.18 -8.85 7.92
C SER A 131 9.35 -8.06 8.95
N GLY A 132 8.36 -8.72 9.57
CA GLY A 132 7.53 -8.14 10.63
C GLY A 132 8.34 -7.71 11.85
N LEU A 133 9.36 -8.49 12.24
CA LEU A 133 10.29 -8.13 13.31
C LEU A 133 11.13 -6.89 12.95
N GLY A 134 11.60 -6.80 11.71
CA GLY A 134 12.31 -5.63 11.20
C GLY A 134 11.49 -4.35 11.29
N ILE A 135 10.18 -4.43 11.00
CA ILE A 135 9.28 -3.29 11.14
C ILE A 135 9.01 -2.99 12.62
N THR A 136 8.46 -3.95 13.34
CA THR A 136 7.88 -3.73 14.68
C THR A 136 8.94 -3.57 15.75
N GLY A 137 9.90 -4.50 15.82
CA GLY A 137 11.03 -4.43 16.74
C GLY A 137 12.03 -3.37 16.29
N GLY A 138 12.29 -3.30 15.00
CA GLY A 138 13.21 -2.35 14.40
C GLY A 138 12.62 -0.96 14.20
N VAL A 139 12.21 -0.64 12.97
CA VAL A 139 11.96 0.76 12.52
C VAL A 139 10.96 1.49 13.40
N HIS A 140 9.95 0.78 13.91
CA HIS A 140 8.94 1.31 14.81
C HIS A 140 9.48 1.57 16.23
N ARG A 141 9.88 0.53 16.98
CA ARG A 141 10.23 0.68 18.41
C ARG A 141 11.65 1.24 18.62
N LEU A 142 12.64 0.74 17.88
CA LEU A 142 14.05 1.12 18.08
C LEU A 142 14.39 2.48 17.46
N TRP A 143 13.97 2.72 16.22
CA TRP A 143 14.36 3.92 15.49
C TRP A 143 13.33 5.05 15.59
N ALA A 144 12.03 4.78 15.39
CA ALA A 144 11.01 5.84 15.47
C ALA A 144 10.72 6.26 16.91
N HIS A 145 10.38 5.31 17.81
CA HIS A 145 9.96 5.60 19.19
C HIS A 145 11.05 5.60 20.24
N ARG A 146 12.26 5.09 19.93
CA ARG A 146 13.37 4.98 20.89
C ARG A 146 12.98 4.25 22.19
N SER A 147 12.10 3.25 22.12
CA SER A 147 11.58 2.55 23.30
C SER A 147 12.63 1.68 24.01
N TYR A 148 13.74 1.37 23.34
CA TYR A 148 14.88 0.65 23.90
C TYR A 148 16.16 1.00 23.13
N GLU A 149 17.31 0.67 23.72
CA GLU A 149 18.61 0.79 23.06
C GLU A 149 19.10 -0.57 22.57
N GLY A 150 19.47 -0.64 21.28
CA GLY A 150 20.06 -1.83 20.67
C GLY A 150 21.55 -1.63 20.43
N GLY A 151 22.36 -2.62 20.83
CA GLY A 151 23.78 -2.69 20.45
C GLY A 151 23.98 -2.82 18.94
N HIS A 152 25.22 -2.68 18.47
CA HIS A 152 25.54 -2.67 17.03
C HIS A 152 25.07 -3.93 16.29
N ILE A 153 25.19 -5.11 16.89
CA ILE A 153 24.75 -6.38 16.31
C ILE A 153 23.23 -6.40 16.13
N VAL A 154 22.48 -6.04 17.18
CA VAL A 154 21.01 -6.01 17.15
C VAL A 154 20.52 -5.00 16.11
N ARG A 155 21.14 -3.82 16.06
CA ARG A 155 20.83 -2.78 15.06
C ARG A 155 21.07 -3.27 13.63
N CYS A 156 22.19 -3.94 13.37
CA CYS A 156 22.51 -4.49 12.06
C CYS A 156 21.51 -5.60 11.67
N PHE A 157 21.24 -6.52 12.58
CA PHE A 157 20.26 -7.59 12.39
C PHE A 157 18.87 -7.04 12.04
N LEU A 158 18.35 -6.12 12.86
CA LEU A 158 17.03 -5.51 12.62
C LEU A 158 16.99 -4.66 11.35
N MET A 159 18.12 -4.06 10.94
CA MET A 159 18.21 -3.33 9.68
C MET A 159 18.05 -4.27 8.50
N LEU A 160 18.71 -5.43 8.51
CA LEU A 160 18.57 -6.46 7.48
C LEU A 160 17.14 -7.01 7.43
N CYS A 161 16.55 -7.30 8.59
CA CYS A 161 15.14 -7.70 8.69
C CYS A 161 14.20 -6.64 8.09
N ASN A 162 14.44 -5.35 8.37
CA ASN A 162 13.64 -4.27 7.81
C ASN A 162 13.83 -4.12 6.28
N SER A 163 15.03 -4.40 5.76
CA SER A 163 15.27 -4.41 4.31
C SER A 163 14.42 -5.46 3.58
N ILE A 164 14.15 -6.61 4.20
CA ILE A 164 13.25 -7.64 3.65
C ILE A 164 11.81 -7.11 3.56
N ALA A 165 11.38 -6.29 4.52
CA ALA A 165 10.03 -5.73 4.57
C ALA A 165 9.74 -4.73 3.45
N ASN A 166 10.77 -4.12 2.86
CA ASN A 166 10.67 -3.22 1.72
C ASN A 166 9.67 -2.05 1.90
N GLN A 167 9.64 -1.44 3.09
CA GLN A 167 8.78 -0.29 3.42
C GLN A 167 9.52 1.06 3.33
N GLY A 168 10.52 1.16 2.46
CA GLY A 168 11.41 2.32 2.37
C GLY A 168 12.57 2.27 3.37
N SER A 169 13.36 3.36 3.39
CA SER A 169 14.52 3.44 4.27
C SER A 169 14.09 3.62 5.73
N ILE A 170 14.90 3.12 6.67
CA ILE A 170 14.69 3.32 8.12
C ILE A 170 14.49 4.80 8.45
N TYR A 171 15.24 5.68 7.79
CA TYR A 171 15.15 7.12 7.99
C TYR A 171 13.80 7.70 7.54
N HIS A 172 13.36 7.41 6.32
CA HIS A 172 12.08 7.93 5.81
C HIS A 172 10.91 7.40 6.63
N TRP A 173 10.87 6.10 6.89
CA TRP A 173 9.81 5.50 7.67
C TRP A 173 9.76 6.08 9.09
N ALA A 174 10.89 6.20 9.78
CA ALA A 174 10.91 6.76 11.14
C ALA A 174 10.52 8.25 11.17
N ARG A 175 10.87 9.02 10.14
CA ARG A 175 10.43 10.41 9.98
C ARG A 175 8.92 10.48 9.82
N ASP A 176 8.38 9.72 8.87
CA ASP A 176 6.95 9.76 8.52
C ASP A 176 6.11 9.25 9.69
N HIS A 177 6.54 8.18 10.37
CA HIS A 177 5.88 7.67 11.56
C HIS A 177 5.83 8.68 12.71
N ARG A 178 6.93 9.40 12.96
CA ARG A 178 6.91 10.49 13.96
C ARG A 178 6.01 11.65 13.51
N GLY A 179 5.96 11.92 12.22
CA GLY A 179 5.03 12.88 11.61
C GLY A 179 3.58 12.49 11.87
N HIS A 180 3.24 11.22 11.65
CA HIS A 180 1.94 10.63 11.91
C HIS A 180 1.53 10.79 13.38
N HIS A 181 2.40 10.38 14.32
CA HIS A 181 2.12 10.56 15.76
C HIS A 181 1.91 12.03 16.17
N LYS A 182 2.63 12.96 15.53
CA LYS A 182 2.55 14.39 15.86
C LYS A 182 1.35 15.11 15.24
N HIS A 183 0.96 14.71 14.03
CA HIS A 183 -0.05 15.42 13.23
C HIS A 183 -1.27 14.55 12.91
N SER A 184 -1.50 13.50 13.70
CA SER A 184 -2.58 12.55 13.49
C SER A 184 -3.93 13.23 13.34
N GLY A 185 -4.71 12.81 12.34
CA GLY A 185 -6.03 13.38 12.05
C GLY A 185 -5.99 14.77 11.40
N THR A 186 -4.82 15.26 10.99
CA THR A 186 -4.67 16.51 10.24
C THR A 186 -4.17 16.22 8.82
N GLY A 187 -4.30 17.20 7.90
CA GLY A 187 -3.76 17.05 6.54
C GLY A 187 -2.22 17.02 6.44
N ALA A 188 -1.51 17.12 7.57
CA ALA A 188 -0.06 16.95 7.66
C ALA A 188 0.35 15.54 8.13
N ASP A 189 -0.62 14.65 8.37
CA ASP A 189 -0.39 13.22 8.57
C ASP A 189 0.06 12.59 7.23
N PRO A 190 1.28 12.00 7.15
CA PRO A 190 1.85 11.47 5.90
C PRO A 190 1.10 10.28 5.30
#